data_AF-A0A2T5GU77-F1
#
_entry.id   AF-A0A2T5GU77-F1
#
_cell.length_a   1.000
_cell.length_b   1.000
_cell.length_c   1.000
_cell.angle_alpha   90.00
_cell.angle_beta   90.00
_cell.angle_gamma   90.00
#
_symmetry.space_group_name_H-M   'P 1'
#
loop_
_entity.id
_entity.type
_entity.pdbx_description
1 polymer ?
#
loop_
_entity_poly.entity_id
_entity_poly.type
_entity_poly.pdbx_seq_one_letter_code
_entity_poly.pdbx_strand_id
1 'polypeptide(L)'
;MAKPDRLARLDAQREDLETEYRETLIAALEKTASGSLGLFDRTADRRIRAAIAPTIDALAEMGGDIDSMRDRLMLEPFALHRDFFAARGPVSASAVGEQKEARLWLDRLKASSA
;
A
#
# COMPACT_ATOMS: atom_id res chain seq x y z
N MET A 1 -5.43 -8.83 32.80
CA MET A 1 -5.31 -7.54 32.09
C MET A 1 -6.68 -7.03 31.74
N ALA A 2 -6.96 -5.75 31.97
CA ALA A 2 -8.27 -5.17 31.75
C ALA A 2 -8.54 -5.02 30.24
N LYS A 3 -9.82 -5.03 29.84
CA LYS A 3 -10.26 -4.77 28.45
C LYS A 3 -9.66 -3.49 27.84
N PRO A 4 -9.57 -2.34 28.54
CA PRO A 4 -8.93 -1.12 28.00
C PRO A 4 -7.45 -1.32 27.63
N ASP A 5 -6.66 -2.04 28.44
CA ASP A 5 -5.25 -2.30 28.14
C ASP A 5 -5.06 -3.10 26.84
N ARG A 6 -6.01 -3.99 26.54
CA ARG A 6 -5.97 -4.81 25.31
C ARG A 6 -6.27 -3.97 24.07
N LEU A 7 -7.23 -3.05 24.15
CA LEU A 7 -7.59 -2.17 23.03
C LEU A 7 -6.49 -1.15 22.75
N ALA A 8 -5.88 -0.57 23.79
CA ALA A 8 -4.77 0.36 23.61
C ALA A 8 -3.55 -0.27 22.92
N ARG A 9 -3.25 -1.55 23.22
CA ARG A 9 -2.18 -2.28 22.53
C ARG A 9 -2.51 -2.64 21.10
N LEU A 10 -3.77 -3.00 20.83
CA LEU A 10 -4.23 -3.28 19.48
C LEU A 10 -4.13 -2.02 18.61
N ASP A 11 -4.49 -0.87 19.17
CA ASP A 11 -4.38 0.41 18.47
C ASP A 11 -2.92 0.80 18.21
N ALA A 12 -2.02 0.67 19.19
CA ALA A 12 -0.59 0.89 18.97
C ALA A 12 0.00 -0.05 17.90
N GLN A 13 -0.37 -1.35 17.95
CA GLN A 13 0.06 -2.31 16.94
C GLN A 13 -0.47 -1.97 15.54
N ARG A 14 -1.72 -1.48 15.43
CA ARG A 14 -2.30 -0.99 14.17
C ARG A 14 -1.48 0.18 13.63
N GLU A 15 -1.14 1.16 14.47
CA GLU A 15 -0.36 2.34 14.05
C GLU A 15 1.04 2.00 13.55
N ASP A 16 1.72 1.09 14.25
CA ASP A 16 3.03 0.58 13.83
C ASP A 16 2.93 -0.10 12.46
N LEU A 17 1.92 -0.96 12.27
CA LEU A 17 1.73 -1.69 11.02
C LEU A 17 1.28 -0.78 9.85
N GLU A 18 0.45 0.22 10.12
CA GLU A 18 0.08 1.25 9.11
C GLU A 18 1.29 2.07 8.68
N THR A 19 2.23 2.32 9.60
CA THR A 19 3.50 3.00 9.31
C THR A 19 4.38 2.12 8.43
N GLU A 20 4.58 0.85 8.80
CA GLU A 20 5.37 -0.12 8.02
C GLU A 20 4.80 -0.34 6.61
N TYR A 21 3.47 -0.44 6.50
CA TYR A 21 2.77 -0.52 5.21
C TYR A 21 3.12 0.69 4.34
N ARG A 22 3.02 1.89 4.91
CA ARG A 22 3.25 3.14 4.19
C ARG A 22 4.70 3.26 3.72
N GLU A 23 5.66 2.92 4.57
CA GLU A 23 7.08 2.93 4.22
C GLU A 23 7.40 1.93 3.11
N THR A 24 6.85 0.71 3.21
CA THR A 24 6.97 -0.33 2.18
C THR A 24 6.41 0.14 0.83
N LEU A 25 5.22 0.75 0.84
CA LEU A 25 4.60 1.29 -0.36
C LEU A 25 5.42 2.45 -0.95
N ILE A 26 5.92 3.37 -0.13
CA ILE A 26 6.77 4.49 -0.58
C ILE A 26 8.04 3.96 -1.27
N ALA A 27 8.75 3.02 -0.65
CA ALA A 27 9.96 2.45 -1.23
C ALA A 27 9.69 1.78 -2.59
N ALA A 28 8.55 1.10 -2.73
CA ALA A 28 8.13 0.50 -4.00
C ALA A 28 7.77 1.55 -5.06
N LEU A 29 7.07 2.61 -4.66
CA LEU A 29 6.72 3.73 -5.53
C LEU A 29 7.96 4.49 -6.01
N GLU A 30 8.97 4.69 -5.18
CA GLU A 30 10.23 5.34 -5.57
C GLU A 30 11.00 4.54 -6.64
N LYS A 31 11.08 3.21 -6.48
CA LYS A 31 11.65 2.31 -7.49
C LYS A 31 10.86 2.35 -8.80
N THR A 32 9.54 2.52 -8.70
CA THR A 32 8.67 2.61 -9.88
C THR A 32 8.82 3.96 -10.58
N ALA A 33 8.89 5.04 -9.82
CA ALA A 33 9.11 6.39 -10.33
C ALA A 33 10.47 6.53 -11.04
N SER A 34 11.49 5.79 -10.60
CA SER A 34 12.80 5.74 -11.28
C SER A 34 12.83 4.81 -12.50
N GLY A 35 11.76 4.04 -12.75
CA GLY A 35 11.70 3.06 -13.84
C GLY A 35 12.42 1.75 -13.57
N SER A 36 12.85 1.51 -12.33
CA SER A 36 13.61 0.30 -11.96
C SER A 36 12.72 -0.94 -11.82
N LEU A 37 11.43 -0.75 -11.53
CA LEU A 37 10.46 -1.83 -11.33
C LEU A 37 9.05 -1.36 -11.70
N GLY A 38 8.16 -2.28 -12.07
CA GLY A 38 6.76 -1.98 -12.32
C GLY A 38 5.89 -2.37 -11.11
N LEU A 39 5.01 -1.46 -10.67
CA LEU A 39 4.19 -1.63 -9.46
C LEU A 39 2.69 -1.66 -9.73
N PHE A 40 2.23 -1.26 -10.92
CA PHE A 40 0.79 -1.17 -11.19
C PHE A 40 0.24 -2.34 -12.03
N ASP A 41 1.08 -3.36 -12.29
CA ASP A 41 0.74 -4.54 -13.07
C ASP A 41 0.30 -4.25 -14.52
N ARG A 42 0.84 -3.19 -15.13
CA ARG A 42 0.46 -2.79 -16.51
C ARG A 42 1.26 -3.49 -17.59
N THR A 43 2.38 -4.13 -17.21
CA THR A 43 3.17 -4.96 -18.11
C THR A 43 2.73 -6.42 -18.02
N ALA A 44 2.69 -7.09 -19.18
CA ALA A 44 2.51 -8.54 -19.26
C ALA A 44 3.83 -9.30 -19.05
N ASP A 45 4.96 -8.60 -18.85
CA ASP A 45 6.26 -9.23 -18.62
C ASP A 45 6.28 -9.99 -17.28
N ARG A 46 6.34 -11.32 -17.39
CA ARG A 46 6.36 -12.24 -16.24
C ARG A 46 7.55 -12.01 -15.31
N ARG A 47 8.71 -11.56 -15.82
CA ARG A 47 9.89 -11.30 -14.99
C ARG A 47 9.69 -10.09 -14.10
N ILE A 48 9.12 -9.02 -14.65
CA ILE A 48 8.79 -7.82 -13.89
C ILE A 48 7.74 -8.15 -12.83
N ARG A 49 6.70 -8.91 -13.20
CA ARG A 49 5.67 -9.38 -12.25
C ARG A 49 6.25 -10.22 -11.12
N ALA A 50 7.12 -11.18 -11.44
CA ALA A 50 7.77 -12.02 -10.44
C ALA A 50 8.71 -11.21 -9.52
N ALA A 51 9.38 -10.19 -10.04
CA ALA A 51 10.27 -9.34 -9.25
C ALA A 51 9.51 -8.46 -8.23
N ILE A 52 8.29 -8.00 -8.57
CA ILE A 52 7.47 -7.19 -7.65
C ILE A 52 6.54 -8.02 -6.77
N ALA A 53 6.24 -9.27 -7.13
CA ALA A 53 5.29 -10.14 -6.40
C ALA A 53 5.54 -10.17 -4.88
N PRO A 54 6.77 -10.33 -4.36
CA PRO A 54 7.00 -10.34 -2.91
C PRO A 54 6.57 -9.04 -2.21
N THR A 55 6.74 -7.89 -2.88
CA THR A 55 6.30 -6.59 -2.35
C THR A 55 4.77 -6.49 -2.34
N ILE A 56 4.11 -7.03 -3.36
CA ILE A 56 2.64 -7.03 -3.41
C ILE A 56 2.04 -7.97 -2.39
N ASP A 57 2.63 -9.15 -2.22
CA ASP A 57 2.20 -10.13 -1.22
C ASP A 57 2.34 -9.54 0.20
N ALA A 58 3.47 -8.91 0.51
CA ALA A 58 3.69 -8.23 1.79
C ALA A 58 2.67 -7.10 2.04
N LEU A 59 2.39 -6.26 1.03
CA LEU A 59 1.37 -5.22 1.14
C LEU A 59 -0.05 -5.81 1.28
N ALA A 60 -0.36 -6.91 0.63
CA ALA A 60 -1.65 -7.58 0.75
C ALA A 60 -1.85 -8.15 2.17
N GLU A 61 -0.82 -8.81 2.71
CA GLU A 61 -0.83 -9.36 4.07
C GLU A 61 -0.98 -8.26 5.11
N MET A 62 -0.11 -7.25 5.10
CA MET A 62 -0.21 -6.12 6.03
C MET A 62 -1.55 -5.39 5.91
N GLY A 63 -2.05 -5.16 4.68
CA GLY A 63 -3.34 -4.50 4.46
C GLY A 63 -4.51 -5.27 5.09
N GLY A 64 -4.54 -6.59 4.91
CA GLY A 64 -5.57 -7.45 5.52
C GLY A 64 -5.49 -7.52 7.04
N ASP A 65 -4.28 -7.53 7.60
CA ASP A 65 -4.06 -7.47 9.04
C ASP A 65 -4.51 -6.13 9.61
N ILE A 66 -4.16 -5.01 8.97
CA ILE A 66 -4.61 -3.67 9.36
C ILE A 66 -6.13 -3.58 9.33
N ASP A 67 -6.79 -4.04 8.26
CA ASP A 67 -8.25 -4.05 8.16
C ASP A 67 -8.89 -4.87 9.29
N SER A 68 -8.31 -6.03 9.62
CA SER A 68 -8.77 -6.87 10.72
C SER A 68 -8.61 -6.19 12.09
N MET A 69 -7.54 -5.41 12.30
CA MET A 69 -7.34 -4.63 13.53
C MET A 69 -8.32 -3.46 13.60
N ARG A 70 -8.53 -2.75 12.48
CA ARG A 70 -9.44 -1.61 12.37
C ARG A 70 -10.89 -2.00 12.61
N ASP A 71 -11.34 -3.13 12.06
CA ASP A 71 -12.68 -3.69 12.32
C ASP A 71 -12.91 -3.96 13.82
N ARG A 72 -11.94 -4.59 14.50
CA ARG A 72 -12.01 -4.85 15.95
C ARG A 72 -12.02 -3.57 16.80
N LEU A 73 -11.43 -2.49 16.27
CA LEU A 73 -11.42 -1.16 16.88
C LEU A 73 -12.64 -0.31 16.46
N MET A 74 -13.54 -0.85 15.62
CA MET A 74 -14.69 -0.14 15.05
C MET A 74 -14.30 1.10 14.24
N LEU A 75 -13.18 1.02 13.53
CA LEU A 75 -12.67 2.04 12.62
C LEU A 75 -13.05 1.72 11.16
N GLU A 76 -13.11 2.75 10.33
CA GLU A 76 -13.28 2.60 8.88
C GLU A 76 -12.17 1.73 8.26
N PRO A 77 -12.41 1.01 7.16
CA PRO A 77 -11.38 0.23 6.47
C PRO A 77 -10.16 1.07 6.07
N PHE A 78 -9.03 0.41 5.88
CA PHE A 78 -7.77 1.02 5.53
C PHE A 78 -7.76 1.53 4.08
N ALA A 79 -8.21 2.77 3.91
CA ALA A 79 -8.41 3.39 2.61
C ALA A 79 -7.14 3.39 1.74
N LEU A 80 -5.96 3.53 2.34
CA LEU A 80 -4.69 3.51 1.59
C LEU A 80 -4.48 2.17 0.87
N HIS A 81 -4.73 1.06 1.55
CA HIS A 81 -4.61 -0.27 0.96
C HIS A 81 -5.60 -0.46 -0.19
N ARG A 82 -6.88 -0.17 0.07
CA ARG A 82 -7.94 -0.26 -0.93
C ARG A 82 -7.65 0.57 -2.17
N ASP A 83 -7.31 1.85 -1.98
CA ASP A 83 -7.08 2.78 -3.08
C ASP A 83 -5.85 2.36 -3.91
N PHE A 84 -4.80 1.84 -3.27
CA PHE A 84 -3.60 1.38 -3.97
C PHE A 84 -3.87 0.14 -4.82
N PHE A 85 -4.55 -0.86 -4.25
CA PHE A 85 -4.90 -2.07 -5.01
C PHE A 85 -5.91 -1.79 -6.12
N ALA A 86 -6.81 -0.81 -5.95
CA ALA A 86 -7.71 -0.34 -7.01
C ALA A 86 -6.98 0.37 -8.16
N ALA A 87 -5.81 0.97 -7.91
CA ALA A 87 -4.98 1.58 -8.95
C ALA A 87 -4.17 0.55 -9.75
N ARG A 88 -4.07 -0.70 -9.28
CA ARG A 88 -3.39 -1.79 -9.99
C ARG A 88 -4.30 -2.43 -11.03
N GLY A 89 -3.69 -2.93 -12.10
CA GLY A 89 -4.35 -3.72 -13.13
C GLY A 89 -4.42 -3.05 -14.50
N PRO A 90 -5.20 -3.61 -15.43
CA PRO A 90 -5.27 -3.11 -16.80
C PRO A 90 -5.88 -1.70 -16.84
N VAL A 91 -5.22 -0.80 -17.55
CA VAL A 91 -5.66 0.57 -17.77
C VAL A 91 -5.92 0.83 -19.25
N SER A 92 -6.62 1.91 -19.57
CA SER A 92 -6.82 2.31 -20.97
C SER A 92 -5.49 2.68 -21.64
N ALA A 93 -5.43 2.59 -22.97
CA ALA A 93 -4.23 2.93 -23.75
C ALA A 93 -3.78 4.40 -23.59
N SER A 94 -4.66 5.28 -23.11
CA SER A 94 -4.36 6.70 -22.83
C SER A 94 -3.91 6.96 -21.39
N ALA A 95 -3.79 5.93 -20.55
CA ALA A 95 -3.33 6.09 -19.19
C ALA A 95 -1.88 6.59 -19.13
N VAL A 96 -1.60 7.43 -18.14
CA VAL A 96 -0.23 7.87 -17.86
C VAL A 96 0.65 6.67 -17.53
N GLY A 97 1.94 6.68 -17.91
CA GLY A 97 2.85 5.58 -17.59
C GLY A 97 3.04 5.36 -16.08
N GLU A 98 3.45 4.14 -15.68
CA GLU A 98 3.60 3.76 -14.27
C GLU A 98 4.53 4.70 -13.47
N GLN A 99 5.60 5.21 -14.10
CA GLN A 99 6.52 6.15 -13.46
C GLN A 99 5.82 7.44 -13.01
N LYS A 100 4.95 8.00 -13.88
CA LYS A 100 4.23 9.24 -13.60
C LYS A 100 3.15 9.01 -12.55
N GLU A 101 2.43 7.89 -12.63
CA GLU A 101 1.46 7.52 -11.60
C GLU A 101 2.13 7.32 -10.24
N ALA A 102 3.28 6.64 -10.19
CA ALA A 102 4.03 6.48 -8.96
C ALA A 102 4.41 7.83 -8.34
N ARG A 103 4.80 8.81 -9.17
CA ARG A 103 5.08 10.18 -8.71
C ARG A 103 3.84 10.85 -8.12
N LEU A 104 2.68 10.73 -8.78
CA LEU A 104 1.42 11.28 -8.28
C LEU A 104 1.03 10.65 -6.92
N TRP A 105 1.25 9.35 -6.76
CA TRP A 105 1.06 8.67 -5.48
C TRP A 105 2.02 9.16 -4.39
N LEU A 106 3.31 9.31 -4.70
CA LEU A 106 4.29 9.88 -3.75
C LEU A 106 3.90 11.29 -3.34
N ASP A 107 3.46 12.14 -4.28
CA ASP A 107 3.03 13.50 -4.00
C ASP A 107 1.76 13.52 -3.13
N ARG A 108 0.77 12.65 -3.39
CA ARG A 108 -0.41 12.45 -2.54
C ARG A 108 -0.02 12.01 -1.13
N LEU A 109 0.87 11.05 -1.01
CA LEU A 109 1.32 10.53 0.29
C LEU A 109 2.05 11.59 1.10
N LYS A 110 2.86 12.44 0.46
CA LYS A 110 3.54 13.57 1.12
C LYS A 110 2.55 14.63 1.61
N ALA A 111 1.56 14.97 0.78
CA ALA A 111 0.52 15.93 1.14
C ALA A 111 -0.39 15.45 2.28
N SER A 112 -0.59 14.13 2.42
CA SER A 112 -1.38 13.54 3.50
C SER A 112 -0.64 13.44 4.84
N SER A 113 0.66 13.74 4.89
CA SER A 113 1.48 13.77 6.11
C SER A 113 1.86 15.16 6.60
N ALA A 114 1.31 16.21 5.96
CA ALA A 114 1.45 17.60 6.36
C ALA A 114 0.18 18.06 7.09
#